data_AF-A0A5B9Y4I8-F1
#
_entry.id   AF-A0A5B9Y4I8-F1
#
_cell.length_a   1.000
_cell.length_b   1.000
_cell.length_c   1.000
_cell.angle_alpha   90.00
_cell.angle_beta   90.00
_cell.angle_gamma   90.00
#
_symmetry.space_group_name_H-M   'P 1'
#
loop_
_entity.id
_entity.type
_entity.pdbx_description
1 polymer ?
#
loop_
_entity_poly.entity_id
_entity_poly.type
_entity_poly.pdbx_seq_one_letter_code
_entity_poly.pdbx_strand_id
1 'polypeptide(L)'
;MVIKNIENQKCHYNQKVFLENINEINPKQNENLFNFDIVANTFICKKYYTLLNQSISSLNFNSLYKNMKEDFLEYETLAHIANEIRLLTYKVFKKNYYSNQIFEGVLKIKNLIQLFLNQIRYDANIWLRLNKKQRKQIKTKEQLNWNLVFMLMDFRVFNNLPYALTEYQRDILKQILSIRISDSFEMIKSKLFKIRNSFLALRIFMLEREGLNGNDKKLNKEFENLIFATVMQMIAIFVRQNIRLNTLH
;
A
#
# COMPACT_ATOMS: atom_id res chain seq x y z
N MET A 1 12.26 26.84 -19.12
CA MET A 1 13.33 25.86 -19.45
C MET A 1 14.32 25.57 -18.30
N VAL A 2 14.31 26.33 -17.19
CA VAL A 2 15.29 26.16 -16.09
C VAL A 2 14.84 25.16 -15.00
N ILE A 3 13.54 24.83 -14.91
CA ILE A 3 12.99 23.96 -13.85
C ILE A 3 13.22 22.46 -14.13
N LYS A 4 13.27 22.03 -15.41
CA LYS A 4 13.53 20.63 -15.79
C LYS A 4 14.96 20.14 -15.46
N ASN A 5 15.93 21.06 -15.35
CA ASN A 5 17.33 20.69 -15.07
C ASN A 5 17.61 20.45 -13.57
N ILE A 6 16.80 21.00 -12.68
CA ILE A 6 16.98 20.85 -11.22
C ILE A 6 16.36 19.52 -10.73
N GLU A 7 15.26 19.06 -11.34
CA GLU A 7 14.62 17.78 -11.01
C GLU A 7 15.42 16.57 -11.51
N ASN A 8 16.01 16.66 -12.70
CA ASN A 8 16.89 15.60 -13.22
C ASN A 8 18.20 15.47 -12.43
N GLN A 9 18.79 16.58 -11.96
CA GLN A 9 20.01 16.53 -11.14
C GLN A 9 19.77 15.96 -9.73
N LYS A 10 18.62 16.23 -9.09
CA LYS A 10 18.28 15.64 -7.78
C LYS A 10 17.92 14.15 -7.85
N CYS A 11 17.26 13.71 -8.93
CA CYS A 11 16.95 12.30 -9.16
C CYS A 11 18.22 11.45 -9.43
N HIS A 12 19.15 11.99 -10.24
CA HIS A 12 20.43 11.33 -10.51
C HIS A 12 21.39 11.33 -9.32
N TYR A 13 21.39 12.37 -8.48
CA TYR A 13 22.26 12.42 -7.29
C TYR A 13 21.86 11.36 -6.25
N ASN A 14 20.55 11.17 -6.01
CA ASN A 14 20.07 10.12 -5.11
C ASN A 14 20.29 8.71 -5.67
N GLN A 15 20.18 8.51 -6.99
CA GLN A 15 20.53 7.23 -7.61
C GLN A 15 22.03 6.95 -7.54
N LYS A 16 22.90 7.93 -7.80
CA LYS A 16 24.35 7.75 -7.83
C LYS A 16 24.92 7.48 -6.43
N VAL A 17 24.49 8.24 -5.42
CA VAL A 17 24.88 8.00 -4.01
C VAL A 17 24.37 6.64 -3.51
N PHE A 18 23.20 6.17 -3.96
CA PHE A 18 22.69 4.85 -3.61
C PHE A 18 23.42 3.72 -4.36
N LEU A 19 23.81 3.93 -5.63
CA LEU A 19 24.58 2.97 -6.43
C LEU A 19 26.02 2.84 -5.96
N GLU A 20 26.65 3.95 -5.54
CA GLU A 20 27.98 3.95 -4.90
C GLU A 20 27.93 3.17 -3.58
N ASN A 21 26.83 3.27 -2.82
CA ASN A 21 26.61 2.44 -1.63
C ASN A 21 26.32 0.96 -1.93
N ILE A 22 25.96 0.57 -3.17
CA ILE A 22 25.69 -0.83 -3.56
C ILE A 22 26.95 -1.58 -3.98
N ASN A 23 27.90 -0.88 -4.60
CA ASN A 23 29.12 -1.50 -5.11
C ASN A 23 30.14 -1.87 -4.00
N GLU A 24 29.91 -1.44 -2.75
CA GLU A 24 30.73 -1.77 -1.58
C GLU A 24 30.02 -2.69 -0.55
N ILE A 25 28.87 -3.29 -0.89
CA ILE A 25 28.05 -4.00 0.10
C ILE A 25 28.65 -5.34 0.51
N ASN A 26 29.31 -5.29 1.66
CA ASN A 26 29.53 -6.42 2.54
C ASN A 26 28.15 -6.97 3.00
N PRO A 27 27.86 -8.29 2.95
CA PRO A 27 26.55 -8.86 3.29
C PRO A 27 25.99 -8.50 4.68
N LYS A 28 26.81 -7.95 5.57
CA LYS A 28 26.42 -7.41 6.88
C LYS A 28 25.75 -6.03 6.82
N GLN A 29 25.79 -5.31 5.69
CA GLN A 29 25.14 -4.01 5.48
C GLN A 29 23.72 -4.09 4.89
N ASN A 30 23.19 -5.31 4.71
CA ASN A 30 21.84 -5.56 4.16
C ASN A 30 20.68 -4.94 4.97
N GLU A 31 20.90 -4.54 6.23
CA GLU A 31 19.86 -3.94 7.07
C GLU A 31 19.34 -2.60 6.53
N ASN A 32 20.16 -1.83 5.80
CA ASN A 32 19.76 -0.53 5.26
C ASN A 32 19.02 -0.61 3.92
N LEU A 33 19.18 -1.71 3.17
CA LEU A 33 18.58 -1.87 1.84
C LEU A 33 17.05 -1.97 1.88
N PHE A 34 16.52 -2.42 3.02
CA PHE A 34 15.10 -2.63 3.31
C PHE A 34 14.59 -1.68 4.40
N ASN A 35 15.30 -0.57 4.69
CA ASN A 35 14.77 0.47 5.56
C ASN A 35 13.68 1.24 4.82
N PHE A 36 12.49 0.65 4.80
CA PHE A 36 11.36 1.19 4.09
C PHE A 36 10.69 2.24 4.97
N ASP A 37 10.58 3.45 4.42
CA ASP A 37 9.84 4.54 5.06
C ASP A 37 8.33 4.27 4.95
N ILE A 38 7.88 3.22 5.66
CA ILE A 38 6.52 2.69 5.66
C ILE A 38 5.87 3.08 6.98
N VAL A 39 4.73 3.76 6.85
CA VAL A 39 4.01 4.33 7.98
C VAL A 39 3.10 3.26 8.60
N ALA A 40 3.60 2.57 9.62
CA ALA A 40 2.82 1.62 10.41
C ALA A 40 2.09 2.32 11.57
N ASN A 41 0.82 2.67 11.37
CA ASN A 41 0.05 3.50 12.31
C ASN A 41 -0.59 2.74 13.48
N THR A 42 -0.72 1.42 13.41
CA THR A 42 -1.41 0.60 14.42
C THR A 42 -0.50 -0.50 14.94
N PHE A 43 -0.74 -0.99 16.17
CA PHE A 43 0.06 -2.05 16.80
C PHE A 43 0.19 -3.28 15.92
N ILE A 44 -0.91 -3.74 15.30
CA ILE A 44 -0.90 -4.88 14.39
C ILE A 44 -0.05 -4.61 13.14
N CYS A 45 -0.15 -3.42 12.53
CA CYS A 45 0.66 -3.07 11.37
C CYS A 45 2.14 -3.01 11.71
N LYS A 46 2.50 -2.47 12.89
CA LYS A 46 3.88 -2.43 13.36
C LYS A 46 4.42 -3.84 13.61
N LYS A 47 3.64 -4.72 14.26
CA LYS A 47 3.99 -6.14 14.45
C LYS A 47 4.37 -6.79 13.11
N TYR A 48 3.48 -6.69 12.12
CA TYR A 48 3.69 -7.33 10.83
C TYR A 48 4.77 -6.69 9.97
N TYR A 49 4.95 -5.36 10.07
CA TYR A 49 6.07 -4.69 9.44
C TYR A 49 7.41 -5.19 9.98
N THR A 50 7.54 -5.32 11.30
CA THR A 50 8.75 -5.88 11.94
C THR A 50 8.96 -7.35 11.54
N LEU A 51 7.93 -8.19 11.57
CA LEU A 51 8.03 -9.60 11.17
C LEU A 51 8.46 -9.76 9.70
N LEU A 52 7.92 -8.94 8.80
CA LEU A 52 8.31 -8.95 7.38
C LEU A 52 9.78 -8.56 7.21
N ASN A 53 10.22 -7.45 7.83
CA ASN A 53 11.62 -7.04 7.75
C ASN A 53 12.58 -8.10 8.32
N GLN A 54 12.24 -8.70 9.46
CA GLN A 54 13.02 -9.81 10.03
C GLN A 54 13.07 -11.02 9.11
N SER A 55 11.93 -11.38 8.49
CA SER A 55 11.85 -12.52 7.57
C SER A 55 12.67 -12.31 6.32
N ILE A 56 12.67 -11.07 5.79
CA ILE A 56 13.46 -10.69 4.61
C ILE A 56 14.95 -10.74 4.93
N SER A 57 15.39 -10.09 6.02
CA SER A 57 16.81 -10.02 6.40
C SER A 57 17.40 -11.38 6.75
N SER A 58 16.60 -12.27 7.38
CA SER A 58 17.04 -13.61 7.77
C SER A 58 16.77 -14.69 6.71
N LEU A 59 16.08 -14.34 5.61
CA LEU A 59 15.60 -15.30 4.61
C LEU A 59 14.75 -16.44 5.20
N ASN A 60 14.04 -16.19 6.30
CA ASN A 60 13.22 -17.16 7.01
C ASN A 60 11.82 -16.60 7.29
N PHE A 61 10.81 -17.16 6.64
CA PHE A 61 9.42 -16.70 6.72
C PHE A 61 8.54 -17.54 7.67
N ASN A 62 9.10 -18.54 8.36
CA ASN A 62 8.33 -19.46 9.21
C ASN A 62 7.62 -18.71 10.35
N SER A 63 8.32 -17.77 10.99
CA SER A 63 7.75 -16.95 12.08
C SER A 63 6.59 -16.07 11.59
N LEU A 64 6.73 -15.47 10.40
CA LEU A 64 5.68 -14.68 9.77
C LEU A 64 4.42 -15.53 9.55
N TYR A 65 4.54 -16.68 8.89
CA TYR A 65 3.38 -17.54 8.59
C TYR A 65 2.72 -18.10 9.84
N LYS A 66 3.50 -18.46 10.87
CA LYS A 66 2.96 -18.89 12.16
C LYS A 66 2.08 -17.80 12.78
N ASN A 67 2.60 -16.57 12.88
CA ASN A 67 1.83 -15.44 13.41
C ASN A 67 0.59 -15.13 12.56
N MET A 68 0.71 -15.19 11.23
CA MET A 68 -0.43 -14.95 10.33
C MET A 68 -1.56 -15.96 10.54
N LYS A 69 -1.23 -17.25 10.72
CA LYS A 69 -2.22 -18.29 11.00
C LYS A 69 -2.96 -18.02 12.31
N GLU A 70 -2.24 -17.56 13.33
CA GLU A 70 -2.81 -17.22 14.64
C GLU A 70 -3.70 -15.97 14.59
N ASP A 71 -3.25 -14.88 13.95
CA ASP A 71 -3.98 -13.60 13.98
C ASP A 71 -5.09 -13.47 12.91
N PHE A 72 -4.95 -14.14 11.76
CA PHE A 72 -5.80 -13.87 10.59
C PHE A 72 -6.56 -15.09 10.05
N LEU A 73 -6.41 -16.28 10.64
CA LEU A 73 -7.13 -17.52 10.27
C LEU A 73 -7.27 -17.70 8.74
N GLU A 74 -6.20 -18.18 8.10
CA GLU A 74 -6.16 -18.53 6.67
C GLU A 74 -6.66 -17.44 5.71
N TYR A 75 -6.38 -16.18 6.04
CA TYR A 75 -6.71 -15.07 5.16
C TYR A 75 -5.87 -15.12 3.86
N GLU A 76 -6.44 -15.74 2.83
CA GLU A 76 -5.83 -16.09 1.54
C GLU A 76 -5.08 -14.91 0.90
N THR A 77 -5.68 -13.72 0.88
CA THR A 77 -5.07 -12.54 0.26
C THR A 77 -3.74 -12.15 0.92
N LEU A 78 -3.66 -12.20 2.26
CA LEU A 78 -2.39 -11.93 2.96
C LEU A 78 -1.38 -13.04 2.71
N ALA A 79 -1.82 -14.30 2.69
CA ALA A 79 -0.95 -15.44 2.41
C ALA A 79 -0.33 -15.36 1.01
N HIS A 80 -1.11 -14.99 -0.01
CA HIS A 80 -0.63 -14.75 -1.37
C HIS A 80 0.42 -13.64 -1.41
N ILE A 81 0.13 -12.48 -0.82
CA ILE A 81 1.08 -11.35 -0.80
C ILE A 81 2.36 -11.74 -0.05
N ALA A 82 2.27 -12.43 1.09
CA ALA A 82 3.43 -12.89 1.85
C ALA A 82 4.28 -13.90 1.07
N ASN A 83 3.66 -14.82 0.32
CA ASN A 83 4.37 -15.77 -0.53
C ASN A 83 5.09 -15.07 -1.68
N GLU A 84 4.49 -14.05 -2.29
CA GLU A 84 5.14 -13.25 -3.34
C GLU A 84 6.34 -12.46 -2.80
N ILE A 85 6.21 -11.85 -1.62
CA ILE A 85 7.34 -11.22 -0.93
C ILE A 85 8.45 -12.25 -0.74
N ARG A 86 8.14 -13.43 -0.20
CA ARG A 86 9.11 -14.52 0.02
C ARG A 86 9.82 -14.92 -1.29
N LEU A 87 9.07 -15.18 -2.35
CA LEU A 87 9.62 -15.58 -3.64
C LEU A 87 10.54 -14.50 -4.23
N LEU A 88 10.13 -13.23 -4.18
CA LEU A 88 10.93 -12.11 -4.65
C LEU A 88 12.17 -11.89 -3.79
N THR A 89 12.07 -12.02 -2.47
CA THR A 89 13.22 -11.96 -1.56
C THR A 89 14.26 -13.01 -1.93
N TYR A 90 13.87 -14.28 -2.08
CA TYR A 90 14.81 -15.31 -2.50
C TYR A 90 15.41 -15.06 -3.88
N LYS A 91 14.65 -14.48 -4.81
CA LYS A 91 15.17 -14.08 -6.13
C LYS A 91 16.23 -12.98 -5.99
N VAL A 92 15.94 -11.91 -5.26
CA VAL A 92 16.85 -10.76 -5.04
C VAL A 92 18.17 -11.20 -4.39
N PHE A 93 18.12 -12.12 -3.43
CA PHE A 93 19.31 -12.60 -2.72
C PHE A 93 20.10 -13.70 -3.45
N LYS A 94 19.60 -14.24 -4.58
CA LYS A 94 20.37 -15.18 -5.41
C LYS A 94 21.42 -14.41 -6.22
N LYS A 95 22.68 -14.81 -6.10
CA LYS A 95 23.93 -14.14 -6.56
C LYS A 95 24.07 -13.83 -8.07
N ASN A 96 23.05 -13.98 -8.90
CA ASN A 96 23.16 -13.94 -10.37
C ASN A 96 22.41 -12.77 -11.05
N TYR A 97 22.10 -11.69 -10.33
CA TYR A 97 21.37 -10.54 -10.88
C TYR A 97 22.28 -9.33 -11.17
N TYR A 98 21.99 -8.63 -12.27
CA TYR A 98 22.54 -7.29 -12.52
C TYR A 98 21.95 -6.29 -11.51
N SER A 99 22.71 -5.25 -11.15
CA SER A 99 22.32 -4.25 -10.14
C SER A 99 20.93 -3.64 -10.35
N ASN A 100 20.54 -3.36 -11.60
CA ASN A 100 19.22 -2.82 -11.94
C ASN A 100 18.06 -3.78 -11.59
N GLN A 101 18.26 -5.09 -11.74
CA GLN A 101 17.23 -6.10 -11.45
C GLN A 101 17.06 -6.29 -9.94
N ILE A 102 18.15 -6.15 -9.17
CA ILE A 102 18.10 -6.12 -7.71
C ILE A 102 17.27 -4.92 -7.24
N PHE A 103 17.53 -3.73 -7.80
CA PHE A 103 16.78 -2.52 -7.47
C PHE A 103 15.28 -2.66 -7.74
N GLU A 104 14.92 -3.15 -8.93
CA GLU A 104 13.51 -3.40 -9.28
C GLU A 104 12.86 -4.40 -8.31
N GLY A 105 13.57 -5.47 -7.95
CA GLY A 105 13.10 -6.46 -7.00
C GLY A 105 12.85 -5.87 -5.60
N VAL A 106 13.77 -5.05 -5.10
CA VAL A 106 13.64 -4.36 -3.80
C VAL A 106 12.44 -3.40 -3.82
N LEU A 107 12.25 -2.64 -4.91
CA LEU A 107 11.11 -1.76 -5.07
C LEU A 107 9.78 -2.55 -5.09
N LYS A 108 9.73 -3.68 -5.79
CA LYS A 108 8.56 -4.57 -5.78
C LYS A 108 8.26 -5.10 -4.38
N ILE A 109 9.28 -5.57 -3.65
CA ILE A 109 9.14 -6.00 -2.25
C ILE A 109 8.59 -4.87 -1.38
N LYS A 110 9.13 -3.64 -1.50
CA LYS A 110 8.65 -2.47 -0.76
C LYS A 110 7.16 -2.21 -0.98
N ASN A 111 6.72 -2.25 -2.23
CA ASN A 111 5.32 -2.00 -2.57
C ASN A 111 4.43 -3.16 -2.10
N LEU A 112 4.90 -4.40 -2.14
CA LEU A 112 4.17 -5.54 -1.60
C LEU A 112 4.00 -5.47 -0.08
N ILE A 113 5.01 -5.02 0.65
CA ILE A 113 4.89 -4.77 2.10
C ILE A 113 3.83 -3.71 2.36
N GLN A 114 3.83 -2.60 1.60
CA GLN A 114 2.79 -1.58 1.73
C GLN A 114 1.40 -2.14 1.43
N LEU A 115 1.27 -2.96 0.38
CA LEU A 115 0.02 -3.62 0.02
C LEU A 115 -0.45 -4.58 1.12
N PHE A 116 0.45 -5.37 1.70
CA PHE A 116 0.18 -6.29 2.81
C PHE A 116 -0.37 -5.52 4.02
N LEU A 117 0.30 -4.44 4.42
CA LEU A 117 -0.14 -3.61 5.54
C LEU A 117 -1.44 -2.86 5.22
N ASN A 118 -1.68 -2.49 3.95
CA ASN A 118 -2.93 -1.90 3.51
C ASN A 118 -4.10 -2.87 3.71
N GLN A 119 -3.93 -4.16 3.39
CA GLN A 119 -4.94 -5.19 3.66
C GLN A 119 -5.25 -5.26 5.16
N ILE A 120 -4.23 -5.32 6.03
CA ILE A 120 -4.44 -5.39 7.48
C ILE A 120 -5.25 -4.19 8.01
N ARG A 121 -4.96 -2.99 7.50
CA ARG A 121 -5.54 -1.75 8.03
C ARG A 121 -6.91 -1.41 7.42
N TYR A 122 -7.10 -1.66 6.14
CA TYR A 122 -8.25 -1.15 5.38
C TYR A 122 -9.18 -2.25 4.87
N ASP A 123 -8.82 -3.53 5.00
CA ASP A 123 -9.78 -4.60 4.77
C ASP A 123 -10.69 -4.78 5.99
N ALA A 124 -11.98 -4.48 5.82
CA ALA A 124 -12.97 -4.62 6.88
C ALA A 124 -13.06 -6.04 7.46
N ASN A 125 -12.82 -7.09 6.65
CA ASN A 125 -12.90 -8.48 7.10
C ASN A 125 -11.78 -8.83 8.08
N ILE A 126 -10.60 -8.20 7.92
CA ILE A 126 -9.50 -8.31 8.90
C ILE A 126 -9.81 -7.40 10.08
N TRP A 127 -10.11 -6.12 9.81
CA TRP A 127 -10.18 -5.08 10.84
C TRP A 127 -11.23 -5.36 11.92
N LEU A 128 -12.37 -5.94 11.55
CA LEU A 128 -13.44 -6.28 12.49
C LEU A 128 -13.06 -7.42 13.44
N ARG A 129 -12.14 -8.31 13.04
CA ARG A 129 -11.68 -9.46 13.86
C ARG A 129 -10.59 -9.09 14.84
N LEU A 130 -9.92 -7.95 14.64
CA LEU A 130 -8.86 -7.49 15.53
C LEU A 130 -9.38 -7.03 16.89
N ASN A 131 -8.67 -7.36 17.95
CA ASN A 131 -8.98 -6.88 19.29
C ASN A 131 -8.56 -5.41 19.50
N LYS A 132 -9.03 -4.79 20.59
CA LYS A 132 -8.73 -3.38 20.92
C LYS A 132 -7.23 -3.08 21.02
N LYS A 133 -6.43 -4.03 21.54
CA LYS A 133 -4.96 -3.87 21.67
C LYS A 133 -4.28 -3.85 20.30
N GLN A 134 -4.70 -4.73 19.37
CA GLN A 134 -4.18 -4.80 18.01
C GLN A 134 -4.53 -3.54 17.19
N ARG A 135 -5.74 -3.00 17.36
CA ARG A 135 -6.22 -1.79 16.67
C ARG A 135 -5.68 -0.48 17.23
N LYS A 136 -5.05 -0.49 18.41
CA LYS A 136 -4.55 0.71 19.06
C LYS A 136 -3.58 1.47 18.12
N GLN A 137 -3.79 2.78 17.99
CA GLN A 137 -2.90 3.66 17.22
C GLN A 137 -1.59 3.88 17.99
N ILE A 138 -0.49 4.00 17.24
CA ILE A 138 0.87 4.21 17.78
C ILE A 138 1.28 5.68 17.68
N LYS A 139 0.84 6.38 16.64
CA LYS A 139 1.07 7.82 16.44
C LYS A 139 -0.26 8.56 16.52
N THR A 140 -0.26 9.73 17.16
CA THR A 140 -1.44 10.60 17.33
C THR A 140 -1.79 11.40 16.08
N LYS A 141 -0.84 11.61 15.16
CA LYS A 141 -1.08 12.24 13.86
C LYS A 141 -0.91 11.19 12.78
N GLU A 142 -2.00 10.89 12.06
CA GLU A 142 -1.91 10.10 10.84
C GLU A 142 -1.18 10.91 9.77
N GLN A 143 -0.07 10.36 9.28
CA GLN A 143 0.59 10.84 8.09
C GLN A 143 0.01 10.06 6.90
N LEU A 144 -0.67 10.77 6.01
CA LEU A 144 -1.19 10.19 4.77
C LEU A 144 -0.01 9.82 3.87
N ASN A 145 0.04 8.57 3.42
CA ASN A 145 1.07 8.07 2.53
C ASN A 145 0.44 7.60 1.23
N TRP A 146 0.49 8.45 0.21
CA TRP A 146 -0.11 8.22 -1.11
C TRP A 146 0.75 7.36 -2.04
N ASN A 147 1.95 6.95 -1.61
CA ASN A 147 2.89 6.24 -2.49
C ASN A 147 2.27 4.95 -3.07
N LEU A 148 1.60 4.15 -2.25
CA LEU A 148 0.94 2.93 -2.73
C LEU A 148 -0.10 3.24 -3.83
N VAL A 149 -0.85 4.33 -3.69
CA VAL A 149 -1.87 4.75 -4.66
C VAL A 149 -1.22 5.09 -6.00
N PHE A 150 -0.20 5.95 -5.99
CA PHE A 150 0.52 6.33 -7.21
C PHE A 150 1.20 5.13 -7.87
N MET A 151 1.80 4.23 -7.08
CA MET A 151 2.46 3.03 -7.61
C MET A 151 1.49 2.06 -8.27
N LEU A 152 0.27 1.94 -7.74
CA LEU A 152 -0.79 1.08 -8.30
C LEU A 152 -1.48 1.69 -9.53
N MET A 153 -1.63 3.02 -9.55
CA MET A 153 -2.36 3.72 -10.61
C MET A 153 -1.48 4.07 -11.80
N ASP A 154 -0.28 4.61 -11.57
CA ASP A 154 0.52 5.27 -12.61
C ASP A 154 1.68 4.39 -13.09
N PHE A 155 2.37 3.73 -12.17
CA PHE A 155 3.64 3.03 -12.48
C PHE A 155 3.48 1.58 -12.91
N ARG A 156 2.27 1.01 -12.82
CA ARG A 156 1.98 -0.37 -13.26
C ARG A 156 2.95 -1.42 -12.70
N VAL A 157 3.50 -1.18 -11.50
CA VAL A 157 4.59 -1.96 -10.88
C VAL A 157 4.22 -3.44 -10.68
N PHE A 158 2.92 -3.70 -10.60
CA PHE A 158 2.35 -5.01 -10.38
C PHE A 158 1.70 -5.61 -11.62
N ASN A 159 1.94 -5.07 -12.80
CA ASN A 159 1.48 -5.69 -14.03
C ASN A 159 1.86 -7.18 -14.07
N ASN A 160 0.94 -8.00 -14.54
CA ASN A 160 1.07 -9.47 -14.62
C ASN A 160 1.15 -10.18 -13.26
N LEU A 161 0.79 -9.51 -12.16
CA LEU A 161 0.67 -10.13 -10.84
C LEU A 161 -0.81 -10.21 -10.43
N PRO A 162 -1.22 -11.19 -9.59
CA PRO A 162 -2.63 -11.39 -9.21
C PRO A 162 -3.31 -10.19 -8.52
N TYR A 163 -2.53 -9.23 -8.04
CA TYR A 163 -2.99 -8.01 -7.37
C TYR A 163 -2.92 -6.76 -8.26
N ALA A 164 -2.64 -6.92 -9.56
CA ALA A 164 -2.70 -5.83 -10.53
C ALA A 164 -4.12 -5.27 -10.62
N LEU A 165 -4.28 -3.94 -10.55
CA LEU A 165 -5.58 -3.32 -10.80
C LEU A 165 -5.93 -3.39 -12.29
N THR A 166 -7.19 -3.67 -12.60
CA THR A 166 -7.71 -3.53 -13.97
C THR A 166 -7.86 -2.06 -14.36
N GLU A 167 -8.02 -1.77 -15.65
CA GLU A 167 -8.28 -0.39 -16.10
C GLU A 167 -9.56 0.18 -15.48
N TYR A 168 -10.63 -0.62 -15.45
CA TYR A 168 -11.87 -0.28 -14.78
C TYR A 168 -11.67 0.07 -13.30
N GLN A 169 -10.91 -0.73 -12.56
CA GLN A 169 -10.60 -0.47 -11.15
C GLN A 169 -9.77 0.82 -10.97
N ARG A 170 -8.80 1.07 -11.84
CA ARG A 170 -8.02 2.32 -11.82
C ARG A 170 -8.91 3.53 -12.08
N ASP A 171 -9.85 3.44 -13.02
CA ASP A 171 -10.76 4.54 -13.34
C ASP A 171 -11.74 4.85 -12.20
N ILE A 172 -12.16 3.83 -11.45
CA ILE A 172 -12.89 4.04 -10.19
C ILE A 172 -12.07 4.87 -9.20
N LEU A 173 -10.79 4.51 -8.97
CA LEU A 173 -9.93 5.25 -8.06
C LEU A 173 -9.74 6.71 -8.52
N LYS A 174 -9.57 6.94 -9.83
CA LYS A 174 -9.50 8.30 -10.41
C LYS A 174 -10.77 9.10 -10.16
N GLN A 175 -11.95 8.49 -10.30
CA GLN A 175 -13.22 9.16 -10.02
C GLN A 175 -13.30 9.62 -8.56
N ILE A 176 -12.91 8.76 -7.60
CA ILE A 176 -12.88 9.10 -6.17
C ILE A 176 -11.89 10.25 -5.92
N LEU A 177 -10.68 10.16 -6.47
CA LEU A 177 -9.64 11.20 -6.33
C LEU A 177 -10.01 12.54 -6.98
N SER A 178 -10.94 12.54 -7.93
CA SER A 178 -11.44 13.77 -8.58
C SER A 178 -12.45 14.55 -7.74
N ILE A 179 -12.90 13.98 -6.62
CA ILE A 179 -13.87 14.60 -5.72
C ILE A 179 -13.17 15.70 -4.93
N ARG A 180 -13.77 16.88 -4.94
CA ARG A 180 -13.30 18.07 -4.24
C ARG A 180 -14.21 18.36 -3.07
N ILE A 181 -13.67 19.04 -2.07
CA ILE A 181 -14.45 19.48 -0.92
C ILE A 181 -15.60 20.40 -1.34
N SER A 182 -15.41 21.21 -2.38
CA SER A 182 -16.43 22.13 -2.90
C SER A 182 -17.50 21.44 -3.75
N ASP A 183 -17.39 20.14 -4.04
CA ASP A 183 -18.41 19.44 -4.79
C ASP A 183 -19.67 19.28 -3.93
N SER A 184 -20.83 19.62 -4.51
CA SER A 184 -22.12 19.35 -3.89
C SER A 184 -22.41 17.84 -3.86
N PHE A 185 -23.33 17.42 -3.01
CA PHE A 185 -23.73 16.02 -2.92
C PHE A 185 -24.21 15.44 -4.27
N GLU A 186 -24.96 16.22 -5.05
CA GLU A 186 -25.42 15.82 -6.38
C GLU A 186 -24.26 15.73 -7.39
N MET A 187 -23.25 16.61 -7.30
CA MET A 187 -22.03 16.50 -8.11
C MET A 187 -21.26 15.22 -7.79
N ILE A 188 -21.13 14.87 -6.51
CA ILE A 188 -20.49 13.63 -6.05
C ILE A 188 -21.26 12.41 -6.57
N LYS A 189 -22.60 12.40 -6.42
CA LYS A 189 -23.47 11.35 -6.97
C LYS A 189 -23.27 11.17 -8.47
N SER A 190 -23.16 12.27 -9.22
CA SER A 190 -22.91 12.24 -10.66
C SER A 190 -21.54 11.65 -10.99
N LYS A 191 -20.48 12.09 -10.29
CA LYS A 191 -19.12 11.56 -10.47
C LYS A 191 -19.02 10.06 -10.18
N LEU A 192 -19.77 9.57 -9.18
CA LEU A 192 -19.77 8.17 -8.75
C LEU A 192 -20.94 7.34 -9.32
N PHE A 193 -21.75 7.88 -10.23
CA PHE A 193 -23.08 7.35 -10.58
C PHE A 193 -23.07 5.85 -10.90
N LYS A 194 -22.09 5.40 -11.69
CA LYS A 194 -21.99 4.01 -12.16
C LYS A 194 -21.58 3.00 -11.07
N ILE A 195 -21.03 3.48 -9.94
CA ILE A 195 -20.30 2.63 -8.97
C ILE A 195 -20.71 2.85 -7.52
N ARG A 196 -21.48 3.91 -7.21
CA ARG A 196 -21.82 4.31 -5.84
C ARG A 196 -22.46 3.20 -5.00
N ASN A 197 -23.27 2.35 -5.63
CA ASN A 197 -23.98 1.26 -4.95
C ASN A 197 -23.21 -0.07 -4.97
N SER A 198 -22.14 -0.16 -5.74
CA SER A 198 -21.37 -1.39 -5.92
C SER A 198 -20.45 -1.69 -4.74
N PHE A 199 -20.10 -0.68 -3.93
CA PHE A 199 -19.13 -0.80 -2.85
C PHE A 199 -19.61 -0.12 -1.56
N LEU A 200 -19.52 -0.82 -0.43
CA LEU A 200 -19.86 -0.27 0.89
C LEU A 200 -19.01 0.95 1.26
N ALA A 201 -17.70 0.91 0.95
CA ALA A 201 -16.78 2.01 1.21
C ALA A 201 -17.24 3.34 0.57
N LEU A 202 -17.80 3.29 -0.65
CA LEU A 202 -18.32 4.49 -1.33
C LEU A 202 -19.62 5.00 -0.70
N ARG A 203 -20.49 4.10 -0.22
CA ARG A 203 -21.70 4.50 0.49
C ARG A 203 -21.37 5.18 1.83
N ILE A 204 -20.44 4.61 2.58
CA ILE A 204 -19.94 5.20 3.84
C ILE A 204 -19.28 6.55 3.55
N PHE A 205 -18.43 6.64 2.52
CA PHE A 205 -17.83 7.90 2.09
C PHE A 205 -18.87 9.00 1.86
N MET A 206 -19.96 8.67 1.15
CA MET A 206 -21.03 9.63 0.86
C MET A 206 -21.73 10.11 2.15
N LEU A 207 -22.03 9.20 3.08
CA LEU A 207 -22.65 9.53 4.37
C LEU A 207 -21.73 10.39 5.25
N GLU A 208 -20.46 10.00 5.39
CA GLU A 208 -19.47 10.74 6.17
C GLU A 208 -19.25 12.14 5.58
N ARG A 209 -19.26 12.26 4.24
CA ARG A 209 -19.12 13.56 3.57
C ARG A 209 -20.27 14.51 3.89
N GLU A 210 -21.51 14.03 3.97
CA GLU A 210 -22.67 14.85 4.37
C GLU A 210 -22.55 15.36 5.81
N GLY A 211 -21.92 14.59 6.69
CA GLY A 211 -21.68 14.98 8.09
C GLY A 211 -20.57 16.02 8.28
N LEU A 212 -19.72 16.25 7.27
CA LEU A 212 -18.62 17.22 7.35
C LEU A 212 -19.14 18.66 7.27
N ASN A 213 -19.30 19.29 8.43
CA ASN A 213 -19.69 20.69 8.64
C ASN A 213 -18.62 21.42 9.48
N GLY A 214 -18.18 22.63 9.09
CA GLY A 214 -17.28 23.46 9.93
C GLY A 214 -16.29 24.35 9.16
N ASN A 215 -15.32 24.94 9.90
CA ASN A 215 -14.31 25.88 9.38
C ASN A 215 -13.34 25.25 8.36
N ASP A 216 -13.00 26.01 7.32
CA ASP A 216 -12.30 25.56 6.09
C ASP A 216 -11.05 24.70 6.30
N LYS A 217 -10.13 25.07 7.21
CA LYS A 217 -8.85 24.33 7.34
C LYS A 217 -8.99 22.96 7.98
N LYS A 218 -9.82 22.83 9.01
CA LYS A 218 -10.05 21.54 9.69
C LYS A 218 -10.85 20.61 8.77
N LEU A 219 -11.82 21.20 8.07
CA LEU A 219 -12.66 20.52 7.09
C LEU A 219 -11.85 19.92 5.93
N ASN A 220 -10.89 20.68 5.36
CA ASN A 220 -10.00 20.18 4.31
C ASN A 220 -9.23 18.93 4.74
N LYS A 221 -8.66 18.94 5.94
CA LYS A 221 -7.89 17.81 6.45
C LYS A 221 -8.77 16.58 6.70
N GLU A 222 -9.95 16.76 7.27
CA GLU A 222 -10.91 15.67 7.50
C GLU A 222 -11.39 15.07 6.17
N PHE A 223 -11.64 15.93 5.18
CA PHE A 223 -12.00 15.52 3.83
C PHE A 223 -10.86 14.74 3.14
N GLU A 224 -9.61 15.21 3.22
CA GLU A 224 -8.44 14.50 2.67
C GLU A 224 -8.28 13.12 3.31
N ASN A 225 -8.42 13.02 4.64
CA ASN A 225 -8.38 11.74 5.36
C ASN A 225 -9.50 10.80 4.90
N LEU A 226 -10.70 11.33 4.69
CA LEU A 226 -11.86 10.57 4.22
C LEU A 226 -11.64 10.03 2.80
N ILE A 227 -11.14 10.84 1.87
CA ILE A 227 -10.77 10.40 0.51
C ILE A 227 -9.67 9.34 0.58
N PHE A 228 -8.63 9.57 1.37
CA PHE A 228 -7.53 8.62 1.53
C PHE A 228 -7.99 7.26 2.05
N ALA A 229 -8.77 7.26 3.14
CA ALA A 229 -9.32 6.03 3.71
C ALA A 229 -10.19 5.29 2.71
N THR A 230 -11.02 6.01 1.95
CA THR A 230 -11.89 5.43 0.92
C THR A 230 -11.07 4.80 -0.20
N VAL A 231 -10.06 5.49 -0.72
CA VAL A 231 -9.17 4.96 -1.77
C VAL A 231 -8.43 3.71 -1.29
N MET A 232 -7.89 3.72 -0.07
CA MET A 232 -7.17 2.57 0.49
C MET A 232 -8.08 1.36 0.74
N GLN A 233 -9.32 1.57 1.18
CA GLN A 233 -10.34 0.51 1.27
C GLN A 233 -10.70 -0.06 -0.10
N MET A 234 -10.85 0.79 -1.12
CA MET A 234 -11.11 0.36 -2.49
C MET A 234 -9.96 -0.47 -3.05
N ILE A 235 -8.70 -0.07 -2.80
CA ILE A 235 -7.51 -0.86 -3.14
C ILE A 235 -7.56 -2.23 -2.45
N ALA A 236 -7.91 -2.28 -1.16
CA ALA A 236 -8.02 -3.55 -0.44
C ALA A 236 -9.05 -4.49 -1.09
N ILE A 237 -10.25 -3.95 -1.40
CA ILE A 237 -11.32 -4.68 -2.08
C ILE A 237 -10.87 -5.21 -3.45
N PHE A 238 -10.26 -4.37 -4.29
CA PHE A 238 -9.86 -4.75 -5.64
C PHE A 238 -8.77 -5.81 -5.64
N VAL A 239 -7.76 -5.67 -4.80
CA VAL A 239 -6.68 -6.66 -4.66
C VAL A 239 -7.24 -8.02 -4.26
N ARG A 240 -8.15 -8.06 -3.29
CA ARG A 240 -8.81 -9.30 -2.85
C ARG A 240 -9.65 -9.92 -3.97
N GLN A 241 -10.40 -9.11 -4.71
CA GLN A 241 -11.17 -9.59 -5.87
C GLN A 241 -10.26 -10.20 -6.93
N ASN A 242 -9.14 -9.54 -7.25
CA ASN A 242 -8.23 -9.98 -8.30
C ASN A 242 -7.49 -11.26 -7.89
N ILE A 243 -7.05 -11.38 -6.64
CA ILE A 243 -6.43 -12.61 -6.14
C ILE A 243 -7.43 -13.77 -6.23
N ARG A 244 -8.67 -13.59 -5.75
CA ARG A 244 -9.71 -14.63 -5.80
C ARG A 244 -10.02 -15.10 -7.23
N LEU A 245 -10.03 -14.19 -8.20
CA LEU A 245 -10.26 -14.57 -9.61
C LEU A 245 -9.10 -15.39 -10.18
N ASN A 246 -7.86 -15.07 -9.78
CA ASN A 246 -6.68 -15.79 -10.24
C ASN A 246 -6.44 -17.13 -9.54
N THR A 247 -7.08 -17.40 -8.38
CA THR A 247 -6.95 -18.68 -7.66
C THR A 247 -8.03 -19.70 -8.03
N LEU A 248 -9.08 -19.28 -8.73
CA LEU A 248 -10.18 -20.14 -9.21
C LEU A 248 -9.94 -20.71 -10.63
N HIS A 249 -8.81 -20.38 -11.26
CA HIS A 249 -8.38 -20.87 -12.57
C HIS A 249 -7.05 -21.62 -12.43
#